data_AF-A0A2V7XFE6-F1
#
_entry.id   AF-A0A2V7XFE6-F1
#
_cell.length_a   1.000
_cell.length_b   1.000
_cell.length_c   1.000
_cell.angle_alpha   90.00
_cell.angle_beta   90.00
_cell.angle_gamma   90.00
#
_symmetry.space_group_name_H-M   'P 1'
#
loop_
_entity.id
_entity.type
_entity.pdbx_description
1 polymer ?
#
loop_
_entity_poly.entity_id
_entity_poly.type
_entity_poly.pdbx_seq_one_letter_code
_entity_poly.pdbx_strand_id
1 'polypeptide(L)'
;MSKRTDDSDRAADGQRLQRVLEGPELATVAPHLPPEVLHRLIRHAGLEQCVDLVEALSREQLAAVLDLDLWRAPLPGADAELDADRFGEWVEALVGRDAAAAARVIARCDRSLAVTALSRFIRVLDPGVLEPTESTDDERRDDVLFVPDGLTAEVGGYIVQARREDAWDAIASLLVELSAGDAECFHSLLGGCRRLSHAGHERDGLDDLLDT
;
A
#
# COMPACT_ATOMS: atom_id res chain seq x y z
N MET A 1 12.55 43.71 2.03
CA MET A 1 13.24 43.23 0.81
C MET A 1 13.84 41.81 0.96
N SER A 2 13.96 41.23 2.17
CA SER A 2 14.58 39.90 2.36
C SER A 2 13.75 38.67 1.98
N LYS A 3 12.44 38.80 1.74
CA LYS A 3 11.57 37.65 1.43
C LYS A 3 11.74 37.11 -0.01
N ARG A 4 12.23 37.93 -0.94
CA ARG A 4 12.30 37.59 -2.37
C ARG A 4 13.54 36.77 -2.74
N THR A 5 14.60 36.87 -1.94
CA THR A 5 15.88 36.16 -2.17
C THR A 5 15.83 34.73 -1.62
N ASP A 6 15.24 34.53 -0.43
CA ASP A 6 15.08 33.21 0.22
C ASP A 6 14.17 32.25 -0.57
N ASP A 7 13.13 32.78 -1.23
CA ASP A 7 12.21 32.00 -2.07
C ASP A 7 12.87 31.55 -3.39
N SER A 8 13.77 32.39 -3.93
CA SER A 8 14.51 32.11 -5.16
C SER A 8 15.61 31.06 -4.94
N ASP A 9 16.28 31.09 -3.79
CA ASP A 9 17.32 30.11 -3.45
C ASP A 9 16.69 28.73 -3.17
N ARG A 10 15.56 28.65 -2.45
CA ARG A 10 14.82 27.39 -2.24
C ARG A 10 14.36 26.76 -3.56
N ALA A 11 13.85 27.57 -4.50
CA ALA A 11 13.43 27.08 -5.81
C ALA A 11 14.62 26.55 -6.64
N ALA A 12 15.78 27.23 -6.56
CA ALA A 12 16.99 26.81 -7.25
C ALA A 12 17.58 25.51 -6.65
N ASP A 13 17.55 25.37 -5.33
CA ASP A 13 17.99 24.16 -4.64
C ASP A 13 17.07 22.97 -4.94
N GLY A 14 15.74 23.19 -4.98
CA GLY A 14 14.78 22.19 -5.42
C GLY A 14 15.02 21.71 -6.85
N GLN A 15 15.28 22.63 -7.79
CA GLN A 15 15.60 22.27 -9.18
C GLN A 15 16.94 21.53 -9.32
N ARG A 16 17.93 21.83 -8.48
CA ARG A 16 19.19 21.08 -8.44
C ARG A 16 18.97 19.67 -7.90
N LEU A 17 18.21 19.53 -6.83
CA LEU A 17 17.90 18.23 -6.25
C LEU A 17 17.10 17.37 -7.25
N GLN A 18 16.10 17.94 -7.90
CA GLN A 18 15.32 17.26 -8.92
C GLN A 18 16.22 16.75 -10.07
N ARG A 19 17.16 17.56 -10.55
CA ARG A 19 18.11 17.13 -11.58
C ARG A 19 19.01 15.97 -11.13
N VAL A 20 19.36 15.91 -9.85
CA VAL A 20 20.13 14.79 -9.29
C VAL A 20 19.25 13.55 -9.15
N LEU A 21 18.00 13.69 -8.75
CA LEU A 21 17.02 12.60 -8.63
C LEU A 21 16.63 12.00 -10.00
N GLU A 22 16.60 12.82 -11.04
CA GLU A 22 16.33 12.38 -12.43
C GLU A 22 17.61 11.92 -13.15
N GLY A 23 18.78 12.08 -12.52
CA GLY A 23 20.08 11.80 -13.12
C GLY A 23 20.44 10.32 -13.10
N PRO A 24 21.17 9.81 -14.12
CA PRO A 24 21.64 8.42 -14.16
C PRO A 24 22.63 8.09 -13.02
N GLU A 25 23.22 9.12 -12.43
CA GLU A 25 24.14 9.03 -11.30
C GLU A 25 23.45 8.53 -10.02
N LEU A 26 22.14 8.77 -9.88
CA LEU A 26 21.38 8.36 -8.70
C LEU A 26 21.34 6.84 -8.56
N ALA A 27 21.15 6.11 -9.66
CA ALA A 27 21.20 4.64 -9.64
C ALA A 27 22.56 4.11 -9.17
N THR A 28 23.63 4.89 -9.33
CA THR A 28 24.97 4.53 -8.85
C THR A 28 25.17 4.87 -7.38
N VAL A 29 24.60 5.98 -6.91
CA VAL A 29 24.81 6.49 -5.55
C VAL A 29 23.81 5.91 -4.54
N ALA A 30 22.55 5.70 -4.95
CA ALA A 30 21.47 5.24 -4.08
C ALA A 30 21.77 3.95 -3.30
N PRO A 31 22.42 2.92 -3.87
CA PRO A 31 22.78 1.71 -3.12
C PRO A 31 23.75 1.94 -1.97
N HIS A 32 24.48 3.06 -1.98
CA HIS A 32 25.47 3.42 -0.97
C HIS A 32 24.94 4.40 0.07
N LEU A 33 23.74 4.94 -0.12
CA LEU A 33 23.12 5.86 0.83
C LEU A 33 22.51 5.09 1.99
N PRO A 34 22.69 5.58 3.24
CA PRO A 34 22.05 4.98 4.39
C PRO A 34 20.53 5.25 4.34
N PRO A 35 19.69 4.33 4.87
CA PRO A 35 18.23 4.43 4.81
C PRO A 35 17.66 5.74 5.36
N GLU A 36 18.28 6.33 6.39
CA GLU A 36 17.82 7.59 7.01
C GLU A 36 18.02 8.79 6.08
N VAL A 37 19.05 8.75 5.22
CA VAL A 37 19.28 9.79 4.21
C VAL A 37 18.28 9.62 3.07
N LEU A 38 18.03 8.38 2.62
CA LEU A 38 17.01 8.08 1.62
C LEU A 38 15.62 8.52 2.09
N HIS A 39 15.25 8.19 3.32
CA HIS A 39 14.00 8.61 3.94
C HIS A 39 13.89 10.14 4.01
N ARG A 40 14.95 10.83 4.45
CA ARG A 40 14.97 12.30 4.51
C ARG A 40 14.83 12.94 3.13
N LEU A 41 15.44 12.36 2.10
CA LEU A 41 15.28 12.81 0.73
C LEU A 41 13.84 12.68 0.26
N ILE A 42 13.20 11.53 0.49
CA ILE A 42 11.78 11.31 0.17
C ILE A 42 10.88 12.30 0.91
N ARG A 43 11.14 12.55 2.20
CA ARG A 43 10.38 13.53 3.00
C ARG A 43 10.58 14.98 2.53
N HIS A 44 11.74 15.30 1.98
CA HIS A 44 12.09 16.66 1.59
C HIS A 44 11.67 17.00 0.16
N ALA A 45 11.96 16.12 -0.80
CA ALA A 45 11.59 16.29 -2.21
C ALA A 45 10.14 15.88 -2.48
N GLY A 46 9.58 15.00 -1.64
CA GLY A 46 8.29 14.37 -1.88
C GLY A 46 8.46 13.06 -2.65
N LEU A 47 7.53 12.12 -2.39
CA LEU A 47 7.65 10.76 -2.90
C LEU A 47 7.53 10.68 -4.43
N GLU A 48 6.64 11.47 -5.01
CA GLU A 48 6.45 11.59 -6.47
C GLU A 48 7.76 11.89 -7.21
N GLN A 49 8.62 12.72 -6.61
CA GLN A 49 9.91 13.10 -7.20
C GLN A 49 10.99 12.04 -6.98
N CYS A 50 10.73 11.06 -6.13
CA CYS A 50 11.67 10.02 -5.74
C CYS A 50 11.25 8.62 -6.24
N VAL A 51 10.27 8.49 -7.13
CA VAL A 51 9.83 7.17 -7.63
C VAL A 51 10.97 6.42 -8.32
N ASP A 52 11.74 7.09 -9.19
CA ASP A 52 12.88 6.49 -9.89
C ASP A 52 13.99 6.07 -8.90
N LEU A 53 14.15 6.81 -7.79
CA LEU A 53 15.03 6.43 -6.67
C LEU A 53 14.54 5.16 -5.99
N VAL A 54 13.25 5.12 -5.63
CA VAL A 54 12.60 4.00 -4.94
C VAL A 54 12.69 2.73 -5.78
N GLU A 55 12.51 2.83 -7.10
CA GLU A 55 12.63 1.68 -8.00
C GLU A 55 14.05 1.09 -7.97
N ALA A 56 15.07 1.94 -7.86
CA ALA A 56 16.48 1.55 -7.83
C ALA A 56 16.95 0.95 -6.48
N LEU A 57 16.17 1.07 -5.40
CA LEU A 57 16.58 0.58 -4.07
C LEU A 57 16.71 -0.96 -4.03
N SER A 58 17.68 -1.44 -3.25
CA SER A 58 17.73 -2.86 -2.89
C SER A 58 16.53 -3.25 -2.02
N ARG A 59 16.27 -4.55 -1.89
CA ARG A 59 15.20 -5.06 -1.02
C ARG A 59 15.39 -4.63 0.43
N GLU A 60 16.62 -4.69 0.92
CA GLU A 60 17.00 -4.32 2.28
C GLU A 60 16.84 -2.81 2.52
N GLN A 61 17.26 -1.99 1.55
CA GLN A 61 17.10 -0.54 1.65
C GLN A 61 15.62 -0.14 1.59
N LEU A 62 14.85 -0.74 0.69
CA LEU A 62 13.41 -0.50 0.60
C LEU A 62 12.71 -0.85 1.92
N ALA A 63 13.00 -2.03 2.49
CA ALA A 63 12.43 -2.43 3.78
C ALA A 63 12.78 -1.44 4.90
N ALA A 64 14.05 -1.00 4.98
CA ALA A 64 14.47 -0.04 6.00
C ALA A 64 13.84 1.35 5.81
N VAL A 65 13.68 1.82 4.57
CA VAL A 65 13.01 3.09 4.29
C VAL A 65 11.52 3.03 4.63
N LEU A 66 10.83 1.93 4.32
CA LEU A 66 9.42 1.75 4.66
C LEU A 66 9.21 1.66 6.18
N ASP A 67 10.10 0.98 6.91
CA ASP A 67 10.05 0.93 8.38
C ASP A 67 10.18 2.33 9.01
N LEU A 68 11.03 3.19 8.43
CA LEU A 68 11.19 4.58 8.86
C LEU A 68 9.99 5.48 8.49
N ASP A 69 9.35 5.25 7.34
CA ASP A 69 8.36 6.18 6.81
C ASP A 69 6.91 5.83 7.15
N LEU A 70 6.60 4.55 7.31
CA LEU A 70 5.22 4.09 7.45
C LEU A 70 4.81 3.93 8.93
N TRP A 71 5.73 4.00 9.89
CA TRP A 71 5.47 3.66 11.30
C TRP A 71 5.33 4.94 12.11
N ARG A 72 4.17 5.14 12.73
CA ARG A 72 3.87 6.35 13.49
C ARG A 72 3.28 6.03 14.85
N ALA A 73 3.85 6.64 15.89
CA ALA A 73 3.22 6.65 17.21
C ALA A 73 2.17 7.77 17.25
N PRO A 74 0.89 7.48 17.52
CA PRO A 74 -0.17 8.49 17.56
C PRO A 74 0.02 9.48 18.71
N LEU A 75 0.65 9.03 19.80
CA LEU A 75 0.96 9.81 20.99
C LEU A 75 2.37 9.49 21.50
N PRO A 76 3.07 10.44 22.17
CA PRO A 76 4.35 10.16 22.81
C PRO A 76 4.22 8.99 23.81
N GLY A 77 5.02 7.95 23.61
CA GLY A 77 5.02 6.75 24.46
C GLY A 77 3.95 5.70 24.12
N ALA A 78 3.12 5.93 23.09
CA ALA A 78 2.31 4.87 22.49
C ALA A 78 3.17 4.00 21.57
N ASP A 79 2.71 2.77 21.34
CA ASP A 79 3.32 1.89 20.35
C ASP A 79 3.18 2.48 18.94
N ALA A 80 4.18 2.21 18.10
CA ALA A 80 4.14 2.60 16.69
C ALA A 80 3.12 1.73 15.96
N GLU A 81 2.23 2.37 15.21
CA GLU A 81 1.28 1.71 14.33
C GLU A 81 1.60 2.03 12.87
N LEU A 82 1.19 1.11 11.99
CA LEU A 82 1.26 1.33 10.54
C LEU A 82 0.33 2.49 10.14
N ASP A 83 0.92 3.53 9.57
CA ASP A 83 0.24 4.66 8.95
C ASP A 83 -0.27 4.25 7.56
N ALA A 84 -1.54 3.86 7.53
CA ALA A 84 -2.19 3.43 6.29
C ALA A 84 -2.26 4.57 5.27
N ASP A 85 -2.52 5.81 5.71
CA ASP A 85 -2.62 6.97 4.81
C ASP A 85 -1.30 7.15 4.06
N ARG A 86 -0.19 7.08 4.80
CA ARG A 86 1.14 7.17 4.20
C ARG A 86 1.41 6.02 3.23
N PHE A 87 0.97 4.79 3.51
CA PHE A 87 1.09 3.69 2.55
C PHE A 87 0.25 3.93 1.28
N GLY A 88 -0.94 4.51 1.41
CA GLY A 88 -1.77 4.92 0.26
C GLY A 88 -1.02 5.89 -0.65
N GLU A 89 -0.42 6.94 -0.07
CA GLU A 89 0.43 7.90 -0.81
C GLU A 89 1.60 7.20 -1.54
N TRP A 90 2.16 6.14 -0.95
CA TRP A 90 3.19 5.33 -1.60
C TRP A 90 2.69 4.60 -2.83
N VAL A 91 1.53 3.96 -2.74
CA VAL A 91 0.94 3.25 -3.87
C VAL A 91 0.55 4.24 -4.97
N GLU A 92 -0.05 5.37 -4.62
CA GLU A 92 -0.45 6.41 -5.57
C GLU A 92 0.75 6.98 -6.34
N ALA A 93 1.82 7.36 -5.64
CA ALA A 93 2.99 7.92 -6.29
C ALA A 93 3.67 6.93 -7.24
N LEU A 94 3.81 5.68 -6.82
CA LEU A 94 4.40 4.63 -7.64
C LEU A 94 3.55 4.34 -8.89
N VAL A 95 2.24 4.18 -8.72
CA VAL A 95 1.30 3.87 -9.81
C VAL A 95 1.14 5.05 -10.76
N GLY A 96 1.12 6.28 -10.23
CA GLY A 96 1.03 7.51 -11.01
C GLY A 96 2.20 7.69 -11.98
N ARG A 97 3.36 7.11 -11.66
CA ARG A 97 4.52 7.04 -12.55
C ARG A 97 4.43 5.86 -13.53
N ASP A 98 4.31 4.65 -13.02
CA ASP A 98 4.19 3.40 -13.77
C ASP A 98 3.63 2.29 -12.88
N ALA A 99 2.42 1.82 -13.18
CA ALA A 99 1.75 0.77 -12.41
C ALA A 99 2.54 -0.56 -12.43
N ALA A 100 3.23 -0.87 -13.53
CA ALA A 100 4.05 -2.08 -13.61
C ALA A 100 5.31 -1.97 -12.72
N ALA A 101 5.96 -0.80 -12.66
CA ALA A 101 7.04 -0.53 -11.71
C ALA A 101 6.56 -0.60 -10.26
N ALA A 102 5.37 -0.05 -9.97
CA ALA A 102 4.75 -0.14 -8.66
C ALA A 102 4.59 -1.61 -8.21
N ALA A 103 4.09 -2.47 -9.10
CA ALA A 103 3.98 -3.91 -8.84
C ALA A 103 5.34 -4.53 -8.52
N ARG A 104 6.40 -4.21 -9.26
CA ARG A 104 7.77 -4.68 -8.98
C ARG A 104 8.32 -4.18 -7.64
N VAL A 105 8.01 -2.95 -7.25
CA VAL A 105 8.38 -2.39 -5.94
C VAL A 105 7.65 -3.13 -4.82
N ILE A 106 6.33 -3.29 -4.94
CA ILE A 106 5.50 -3.97 -3.93
C ILE A 106 5.87 -5.46 -3.80
N ALA A 107 6.21 -6.14 -4.90
CA ALA A 107 6.68 -7.52 -4.86
C ALA A 107 8.01 -7.70 -4.11
N ARG A 108 8.84 -6.64 -4.03
CA ARG A 108 10.07 -6.65 -3.23
C ARG A 108 9.82 -6.40 -1.75
N CYS A 109 8.71 -5.76 -1.38
CA CYS A 109 8.39 -5.49 0.02
C CYS A 109 8.34 -6.77 0.85
N ASP A 110 8.48 -6.61 2.18
CA ASP A 110 8.15 -7.70 3.07
C ASP A 110 6.67 -8.09 2.90
N ARG A 111 6.42 -9.39 2.83
CA ARG A 111 5.07 -9.90 2.57
C ARG A 111 4.11 -9.54 3.71
N SER A 112 4.56 -9.64 4.95
CA SER A 112 3.71 -9.34 6.10
C SER A 112 3.35 -7.87 6.15
N LEU A 113 4.30 -6.99 5.84
CA LEU A 113 4.07 -5.55 5.67
C LEU A 113 3.04 -5.28 4.57
N ALA A 114 3.28 -5.78 3.36
CA ALA A 114 2.39 -5.54 2.21
C ALA A 114 0.97 -6.07 2.45
N VAL A 115 0.82 -7.27 3.01
CA VAL A 115 -0.48 -7.82 3.40
C VAL A 115 -1.17 -6.97 4.46
N THR A 116 -0.43 -6.59 5.51
CA THR A 116 -1.00 -5.79 6.61
C THR A 116 -1.47 -4.44 6.09
N ALA A 117 -0.68 -3.78 5.25
CA ALA A 117 -1.03 -2.49 4.68
C ALA A 117 -2.19 -2.57 3.69
N LEU A 118 -2.14 -3.47 2.71
CA LEU A 118 -3.24 -3.65 1.76
C LEU A 118 -4.55 -4.03 2.46
N SER A 119 -4.50 -4.83 3.53
CA SER A 119 -5.71 -5.20 4.29
C SER A 119 -6.42 -4.01 4.96
N ARG A 120 -5.75 -2.86 5.12
CA ARG A 120 -6.38 -1.61 5.58
C ARG A 120 -7.22 -0.94 4.50
N PHE A 121 -6.92 -1.21 3.23
CA PHE A 121 -7.59 -0.63 2.08
C PHE A 121 -8.61 -1.56 1.43
N ILE A 122 -8.41 -2.88 1.49
CA ILE A 122 -9.26 -3.82 0.75
C ILE A 122 -9.81 -4.96 1.62
N ARG A 123 -10.96 -5.48 1.20
CA ARG A 123 -11.50 -6.80 1.56
C ARG A 123 -11.38 -7.70 0.35
N VAL A 124 -11.00 -8.96 0.55
CA VAL A 124 -10.81 -9.94 -0.53
C VAL A 124 -11.75 -11.12 -0.31
N LEU A 125 -12.58 -11.40 -1.31
CA LEU A 125 -13.44 -12.57 -1.39
C LEU A 125 -12.98 -13.49 -2.52
N ASP A 126 -13.09 -14.78 -2.28
CA ASP A 126 -12.83 -15.83 -3.26
C ASP A 126 -14.18 -16.45 -3.66
N PRO A 127 -14.69 -16.18 -4.87
CA PRO A 127 -15.97 -16.73 -5.32
C PRO A 127 -15.97 -18.26 -5.37
N GLY A 128 -14.81 -18.92 -5.45
CA GLY A 128 -14.70 -20.38 -5.42
C GLY A 128 -14.94 -21.01 -4.03
N VAL A 129 -15.02 -20.20 -2.97
CA VAL A 129 -15.35 -20.65 -1.60
C VAL A 129 -16.83 -20.40 -1.26
N LEU A 130 -17.53 -19.59 -2.07
CA LEU A 130 -18.97 -19.34 -1.97
C LEU A 130 -19.76 -20.37 -2.80
N GLU A 131 -19.42 -21.66 -2.70
CA GLU A 131 -20.40 -22.66 -3.10
C GLU A 131 -21.56 -22.55 -2.09
N PRO A 132 -22.77 -22.17 -2.53
CA PRO A 132 -23.91 -22.15 -1.64
C PRO A 132 -24.10 -23.58 -1.16
N THR A 133 -23.79 -23.83 0.11
CA THR A 133 -24.36 -25.01 0.75
C THR A 133 -25.86 -24.78 0.65
N GLU A 134 -26.57 -25.64 -0.07
CA GLU A 134 -28.03 -25.68 -0.12
C GLU A 134 -28.53 -25.95 1.31
N SER A 135 -28.51 -24.91 2.14
CA SER A 135 -29.10 -24.89 3.45
C SER A 135 -30.54 -24.47 3.24
N THR A 136 -31.39 -25.48 3.15
CA THR A 136 -32.84 -25.37 3.21
C THR A 136 -33.24 -24.96 4.62
N ASP A 137 -32.98 -23.71 5.02
CA ASP A 137 -33.72 -23.08 6.11
C ASP A 137 -33.63 -21.55 6.03
N ASP A 138 -34.76 -20.93 6.36
CA ASP A 138 -35.13 -19.53 6.11
C ASP A 138 -34.46 -18.56 7.10
N GLU A 139 -33.13 -18.50 7.08
CA GLU A 139 -32.36 -17.40 7.63
C GLU A 139 -31.26 -17.08 6.63
N ARG A 140 -31.52 -16.10 5.75
CA ARG A 140 -30.42 -15.38 5.08
C ARG A 140 -29.59 -14.79 6.21
N ARG A 141 -28.50 -15.47 6.58
CA ARG A 141 -27.40 -14.80 7.27
C ARG A 141 -27.01 -13.67 6.34
N ASP A 142 -27.38 -12.47 6.72
CA ASP A 142 -26.82 -11.27 6.13
C ASP A 142 -25.32 -11.32 6.41
N ASP A 143 -24.57 -11.97 5.51
CA ASP A 143 -23.13 -11.84 5.42
C ASP A 143 -22.87 -10.38 5.02
N VAL A 144 -22.84 -9.48 6.00
CA VAL A 144 -22.51 -8.04 5.87
C VAL A 144 -21.02 -7.84 5.52
N LEU A 145 -20.44 -8.77 4.77
CA LEU A 145 -19.07 -8.72 4.27
C LEU A 145 -18.92 -7.71 3.13
N PHE A 146 -20.03 -7.35 2.48
CA PHE A 146 -20.05 -6.49 1.31
C PHE A 146 -21.02 -5.33 1.49
N VAL A 147 -20.52 -4.11 1.38
CA VAL A 147 -21.40 -2.93 1.24
C VAL A 147 -21.92 -2.90 -0.19
N PRO A 148 -23.24 -2.95 -0.44
CA PRO A 148 -23.81 -3.06 -1.79
C PRO A 148 -23.40 -1.95 -2.76
N ASP A 149 -23.04 -0.77 -2.22
CA ASP A 149 -22.65 0.42 -2.98
C ASP A 149 -21.15 0.75 -2.87
N GLY A 150 -20.33 -0.13 -2.29
CA GLY A 150 -18.88 0.09 -2.20
C GLY A 150 -18.17 -0.09 -3.53
N LEU A 151 -16.97 0.49 -3.69
CA LEU A 151 -16.13 0.28 -4.88
C LEU A 151 -15.58 -1.15 -4.91
N THR A 152 -15.67 -1.80 -6.07
CA THR A 152 -15.30 -3.22 -6.24
C THR A 152 -14.58 -3.47 -7.55
N ALA A 153 -13.66 -4.44 -7.55
CA ALA A 153 -12.99 -4.91 -8.75
C ALA A 153 -12.84 -6.44 -8.72
N GLU A 154 -13.00 -7.07 -9.89
CA GLU A 154 -12.62 -8.47 -10.10
C GLU A 154 -11.20 -8.52 -10.69
N VAL A 155 -10.27 -9.15 -9.97
CA VAL A 155 -8.87 -9.23 -10.39
C VAL A 155 -8.33 -10.64 -10.11
N GLY A 156 -7.81 -11.31 -11.14
CA GLY A 156 -7.15 -12.61 -11.00
C GLY A 156 -8.01 -13.70 -10.33
N GLY A 157 -9.34 -13.64 -10.51
CA GLY A 157 -10.30 -14.57 -9.92
C GLY A 157 -10.75 -14.21 -8.49
N TYR A 158 -10.27 -13.10 -7.92
CA TYR A 158 -10.77 -12.58 -6.65
C TYR A 158 -11.72 -11.42 -6.86
N ILE A 159 -12.70 -11.29 -5.96
CA ILE A 159 -13.50 -10.08 -5.82
C ILE A 159 -12.88 -9.25 -4.70
N VAL A 160 -12.47 -8.03 -5.03
CA VAL A 160 -11.85 -7.08 -4.11
C VAL A 160 -12.82 -5.92 -3.88
N GLN A 161 -13.05 -5.54 -2.63
CA GLN A 161 -13.86 -4.38 -2.25
C GLN A 161 -13.05 -3.37 -1.45
N ALA A 162 -13.24 -2.09 -1.73
CA ALA A 162 -12.68 -0.98 -0.96
C ALA A 162 -13.20 -0.98 0.49
N ARG A 163 -12.28 -0.95 1.45
CA ARG A 163 -12.53 -0.48 2.83
C ARG A 163 -12.38 1.04 2.92
N ARG A 164 -11.52 1.59 2.07
CA ARG A 164 -11.24 3.01 1.92
C ARG A 164 -11.18 3.32 0.44
N GLU A 165 -11.72 4.46 0.06
CA GLU A 165 -11.83 4.86 -1.35
C GLU A 165 -10.70 5.79 -1.79
N ASP A 166 -9.96 6.36 -0.84
CA ASP A 166 -8.97 7.41 -1.09
C ASP A 166 -7.85 7.00 -2.05
N ALA A 167 -7.32 5.79 -1.91
CA ALA A 167 -6.28 5.23 -2.80
C ALA A 167 -6.81 4.11 -3.72
N TRP A 168 -8.14 4.01 -3.90
CA TRP A 168 -8.76 2.85 -4.55
C TRP A 168 -8.26 2.61 -5.97
N ASP A 169 -8.26 3.65 -6.81
CA ASP A 169 -7.87 3.51 -8.22
C ASP A 169 -6.42 3.03 -8.36
N ALA A 170 -5.52 3.59 -7.55
CA ALA A 170 -4.12 3.19 -7.54
C ALA A 170 -3.95 1.74 -7.07
N ILE A 171 -4.67 1.32 -6.03
CA ILE A 171 -4.64 -0.05 -5.52
C ILE A 171 -5.21 -1.03 -6.54
N ALA A 172 -6.34 -0.71 -7.17
CA ALA A 172 -6.94 -1.55 -8.20
C ALA A 172 -5.98 -1.72 -9.40
N SER A 173 -5.37 -0.64 -9.88
CA SER A 173 -4.35 -0.69 -10.94
C SER A 173 -3.13 -1.53 -10.54
N LEU A 174 -2.61 -1.33 -9.33
CA LEU A 174 -1.51 -2.12 -8.78
C LEU A 174 -1.82 -3.62 -8.77
N LEU A 175 -3.03 -4.01 -8.34
CA LEU A 175 -3.44 -5.41 -8.27
C LEU A 175 -3.54 -6.05 -9.65
N VAL A 176 -4.03 -5.32 -10.65
CA VAL A 176 -4.07 -5.79 -12.05
C VAL A 176 -2.66 -6.06 -12.57
N GLU A 177 -1.73 -5.13 -12.37
CA GLU A 177 -0.33 -5.29 -12.81
C GLU A 177 0.40 -6.40 -12.04
N LEU A 178 0.15 -6.54 -10.73
CA LEU A 178 0.68 -7.67 -9.95
C LEU A 178 0.15 -9.01 -10.48
N SER A 179 -1.15 -9.11 -10.77
CA SER A 179 -1.74 -10.35 -11.31
C SER A 179 -1.16 -10.72 -12.68
N ALA A 180 -0.81 -9.73 -13.49
CA ALA A 180 -0.25 -9.96 -14.83
C ALA A 180 1.26 -10.25 -14.80
N GLY A 181 2.02 -9.57 -13.93
CA GLY A 181 3.48 -9.65 -13.87
C GLY A 181 4.04 -10.73 -12.95
N ASP A 182 3.39 -10.99 -11.81
CA ASP A 182 3.84 -11.97 -10.81
C ASP A 182 2.63 -12.60 -10.09
N ALA A 183 2.02 -13.58 -10.75
CA ALA A 183 0.84 -14.27 -10.24
C ALA A 183 1.09 -14.96 -8.89
N GLU A 184 2.30 -15.48 -8.64
CA GLU A 184 2.63 -16.10 -7.35
C GLU A 184 2.60 -15.08 -6.23
N CYS A 185 3.27 -13.93 -6.41
CA CYS A 185 3.21 -12.82 -5.46
C CYS A 185 1.77 -12.33 -5.27
N PHE A 186 1.02 -12.13 -6.35
CA PHE A 186 -0.38 -11.70 -6.31
C PHE A 186 -1.26 -12.62 -5.47
N HIS A 187 -1.31 -13.93 -5.76
CA HIS A 187 -2.12 -14.87 -4.99
C HIS A 187 -1.65 -14.99 -3.54
N SER A 188 -0.33 -14.89 -3.32
CA SER A 188 0.29 -14.90 -2.00
C SER A 188 -0.12 -13.70 -1.15
N LEU A 189 -0.21 -12.50 -1.74
CA LEU A 189 -0.69 -11.28 -1.09
C LEU A 189 -2.19 -11.33 -0.83
N LEU A 190 -3.01 -11.60 -1.86
CA LEU A 190 -4.48 -11.62 -1.70
C LEU A 190 -4.96 -12.74 -0.77
N GLY A 191 -4.31 -13.90 -0.79
CA GLY A 191 -4.57 -14.96 0.18
C GLY A 191 -4.23 -14.53 1.63
N GLY A 192 -3.27 -13.64 1.81
CA GLY A 192 -2.97 -13.00 3.10
C GLY A 192 -4.04 -12.00 3.52
N CYS A 193 -4.42 -11.08 2.63
CA CYS A 193 -5.47 -10.10 2.88
C CYS A 193 -6.83 -10.75 3.17
N ARG A 194 -7.13 -11.88 2.51
CA ARG A 194 -8.32 -12.69 2.78
C ARG A 194 -8.34 -13.20 4.22
N ARG A 195 -7.23 -13.77 4.71
CA ARG A 195 -7.15 -14.26 6.11
C ARG A 195 -7.41 -13.14 7.12
N LEU A 196 -6.86 -11.95 6.89
CA LEU A 196 -7.10 -10.79 7.76
C LEU A 196 -8.51 -10.22 7.62
N SER A 197 -9.12 -10.33 6.44
CA SER A 197 -10.51 -9.90 6.22
C SER A 197 -11.52 -10.75 7.01
N HIS A 198 -11.20 -12.02 7.25
CA HIS A 198 -12.00 -12.92 8.08
C HIS A 198 -11.59 -12.95 9.56
N ALA A 199 -10.46 -12.35 9.96
CA ALA A 199 -9.93 -12.45 11.32
C ALA A 199 -10.73 -11.65 12.38
N GLY A 200 -11.68 -10.81 11.95
CA GLY A 200 -12.62 -10.14 12.85
C GLY A 200 -13.94 -10.88 13.05
N HIS A 201 -14.08 -12.11 12.55
CA HIS A 201 -15.23 -12.97 12.77
C HIS A 201 -14.67 -14.28 13.34
N GLU A 202 -14.61 -14.39 14.67
CA GLU A 202 -14.23 -15.66 15.30
C GLU A 202 -15.17 -16.76 14.80
N ARG A 203 -14.60 -17.92 14.46
CA ARG A 203 -15.28 -19.08 13.87
C ARG A 203 -16.34 -19.73 14.78
N ASP A 204 -16.64 -19.11 15.92
CA ASP A 204 -17.57 -19.62 16.93
C ASP A 204 -18.89 -18.81 17.02
N GLY A 205 -19.08 -17.75 16.22
CA GLY A 205 -20.38 -17.08 16.09
C GLY A 205 -20.88 -16.39 17.37
N LEU A 206 -19.97 -15.89 18.21
CA LEU A 206 -20.29 -15.27 19.50
C LEU A 206 -20.29 -13.73 19.49
N ASP A 207 -19.82 -13.09 18.41
CA ASP A 207 -19.74 -11.62 18.33
C ASP A 207 -21.11 -10.94 18.18
N ASP A 208 -22.16 -11.67 17.77
CA ASP A 208 -23.53 -11.14 17.64
C ASP A 208 -24.27 -11.00 18.99
N LEU A 209 -23.67 -11.39 20.11
CA LEU A 209 -24.32 -11.36 21.44
C LEU A 209 -24.05 -10.10 22.26
N LEU A 210 -23.25 -9.15 21.77
CA LEU A 210 -22.86 -7.96 22.55
C LEU A 210 -23.54 -6.65 22.17
N ASP A 211 -24.34 -6.62 21.10
CA ASP A 211 -25.18 -5.46 20.75
C ASP A 211 -26.67 -5.80 20.96
N THR A 212 -27.10 -5.81 22.24
CA THR A 212 -28.54 -5.77 22.62
C THR A 212 -28.89 -4.42 23.23
#